data_AF-A0A6P0YRB6-F1
#
_entry.id   AF-A0A6P0YRB6-F1
#
_cell.length_a   1.000
_cell.length_b   1.000
_cell.length_c   1.000
_cell.angle_alpha   90.00
_cell.angle_beta   90.00
_cell.angle_gamma   90.00
#
_symmetry.space_group_name_H-M   'P 1'
#
loop_
_entity.id
_entity.type
_entity.pdbx_description
1 polymer ?
#
loop_
_entity_poly.entity_id
_entity_poly.type
_entity_poly.pdbx_seq_one_letter_code
_entity_poly.pdbx_strand_id
1 'polypeptide(L)'
;MYPNFLTSPSSPRFFRKTLKILGFVCLGLCLTATPAFAQETASNGGFIQDILFKIEALGPWGPIALIMVYTIATVAFISGGLLTLGAGALFGLGKGALCAFIGASLGATAAFLVGRYLARGWVAKKIEGNKTFSAIDQAVGGEGFKIVALTRLSPVFPFVLLNYAFGITSVSLRDYMLGFIGMVPGTFLYTYIGATAGDLAQAVSGGGGSESLAQRVLLWVGLGATFLVTVFITRIARKALDSKITSDDAPQEAQS
;
A
#
# COMPACT_ATOMS: atom_id res chain seq x y z
N MET A 1 -2.89 51.26 19.68
CA MET A 1 -2.67 51.47 18.24
C MET A 1 -1.47 50.61 17.85
N TYR A 2 -1.71 49.40 17.33
CA TYR A 2 -0.67 48.45 16.94
C TYR A 2 -0.52 48.45 15.42
N PRO A 3 0.70 48.49 14.84
CA PRO A 3 0.91 48.14 13.45
C PRO A 3 1.27 46.66 13.29
N ASN A 4 0.53 45.98 12.41
CA ASN A 4 0.71 44.61 11.94
C ASN A 4 1.94 44.48 11.02
N PHE A 5 2.82 43.51 11.30
CA PHE A 5 3.80 42.99 10.33
C PHE A 5 3.51 41.51 10.07
N LEU A 6 2.64 41.25 9.09
CA LEU A 6 2.52 39.96 8.42
C LEU A 6 3.56 39.91 7.30
N THR A 7 4.52 38.99 7.40
CA THR A 7 5.37 38.61 6.26
C THR A 7 4.75 37.40 5.57
N SER A 8 4.56 37.53 4.26
CA SER A 8 3.87 36.63 3.34
C SER A 8 4.53 35.24 3.21
N PRO A 9 3.75 34.16 3.01
CA PRO A 9 4.29 32.82 2.73
C PRO A 9 4.89 32.73 1.33
N SER A 10 6.10 32.18 1.24
CA SER A 10 6.82 31.91 -0.01
C SER A 10 6.07 30.90 -0.90
N SER A 11 5.91 31.28 -2.17
CA SER A 11 5.12 30.64 -3.24
C SER A 11 5.32 29.12 -3.51
N PRO A 12 4.30 28.40 -4.05
CA PRO A 12 4.26 26.94 -4.25
C PRO A 12 4.95 26.42 -5.53
N ARG A 13 5.97 27.13 -6.06
CA ARG A 13 6.64 26.71 -7.30
C ARG A 13 7.54 25.47 -7.13
N PHE A 14 8.01 25.19 -5.92
CA PHE A 14 8.84 24.01 -5.60
C PHE A 14 8.03 22.70 -5.68
N PHE A 15 6.82 22.69 -5.12
CA PHE A 15 5.96 21.50 -5.05
C PHE A 15 5.55 20.97 -6.43
N ARG A 16 5.29 21.86 -7.39
CA ARG A 16 4.93 21.52 -8.78
C ARG A 16 6.09 20.92 -9.57
N LYS A 17 7.34 21.30 -9.26
CA LYS A 17 8.55 20.70 -9.86
C LYS A 17 8.84 19.34 -9.23
N THR A 18 8.74 19.22 -7.90
CA THR A 18 8.93 17.95 -7.19
C THR A 18 7.92 16.89 -7.63
N LEU A 19 6.66 17.24 -7.87
CA LEU A 19 5.64 16.31 -8.35
C LEU A 19 5.87 15.82 -9.79
N LYS A 20 6.43 16.68 -10.66
CA LYS A 20 6.82 16.31 -12.03
C LYS A 20 8.08 15.43 -12.03
N ILE A 21 9.05 15.75 -11.19
CA ILE A 21 10.26 14.93 -10.99
C ILE A 21 9.86 13.58 -10.39
N LEU A 22 8.93 13.53 -9.43
CA LEU A 22 8.41 12.31 -8.84
C LEU A 22 7.61 11.47 -9.84
N GLY A 23 6.84 12.11 -10.74
CA GLY A 23 6.17 11.42 -11.84
C GLY A 23 7.14 10.82 -12.87
N PHE A 24 8.25 11.51 -13.17
CA PHE A 24 9.31 11.01 -14.05
C PHE A 24 10.15 9.91 -13.37
N VAL A 25 10.37 10.02 -12.06
CA VAL A 25 11.03 9.01 -11.23
C VAL A 25 10.14 7.80 -11.03
N CYS A 26 8.83 7.94 -10.87
CA CYS A 26 7.87 6.82 -10.86
C CYS A 26 7.73 6.16 -12.23
N LEU A 27 7.79 6.92 -13.33
CA LEU A 27 7.80 6.36 -14.69
C LEU A 27 9.12 5.63 -14.99
N GLY A 28 10.25 6.19 -14.55
CA GLY A 28 11.56 5.57 -14.61
C GLY A 28 11.70 4.34 -13.72
N LEU A 29 11.15 4.38 -12.50
CA LEU A 29 11.06 3.23 -11.58
C LEU A 29 10.08 2.18 -12.09
N CYS A 30 8.96 2.54 -12.74
CA CYS A 30 8.09 1.55 -13.41
C CYS A 30 8.78 0.87 -14.59
N LEU A 31 9.69 1.57 -15.28
CA LEU A 31 10.45 1.02 -16.41
C LEU A 31 11.66 0.18 -15.99
N THR A 32 12.23 0.40 -14.79
CA THR A 32 13.35 -0.38 -14.25
C THR A 32 12.95 -1.40 -13.18
N ALA A 33 11.80 -1.23 -12.54
CA ALA A 33 11.25 -2.20 -11.60
C ALA A 33 10.61 -3.39 -12.31
N THR A 34 10.25 -3.31 -13.59
CA THR A 34 9.75 -4.48 -14.33
C THR A 34 10.77 -5.62 -14.41
N PRO A 35 12.06 -5.41 -14.75
CA PRO A 35 13.04 -6.50 -14.70
C PRO A 35 13.49 -6.85 -13.28
N ALA A 36 13.68 -5.88 -12.37
CA ALA A 36 14.13 -6.18 -11.00
C ALA A 36 13.06 -6.91 -10.17
N PHE A 37 11.81 -6.47 -10.24
CA PHE A 37 10.67 -7.11 -9.56
C PHE A 37 10.34 -8.45 -10.22
N ALA A 38 10.46 -8.57 -11.55
CA ALA A 38 10.32 -9.87 -12.23
C ALA A 38 11.45 -10.84 -11.88
N GLN A 39 12.70 -10.37 -11.75
CA GLN A 39 13.84 -11.21 -11.43
C GLN A 39 13.87 -11.63 -9.96
N GLU A 40 13.39 -10.79 -9.05
CA GLU A 40 13.17 -11.11 -7.64
C GLU A 40 11.96 -12.04 -7.45
N THR A 41 10.92 -11.90 -8.28
CA THR A 41 9.79 -12.86 -8.35
C THR A 41 10.22 -14.20 -8.95
N ALA A 42 11.15 -14.20 -9.91
CA ALA A 42 11.69 -15.41 -10.53
C ALA A 42 12.66 -16.17 -9.62
N SER A 43 13.52 -15.48 -8.85
CA SER A 43 14.46 -16.12 -7.91
C SER A 43 13.77 -16.62 -6.64
N ASN A 44 12.79 -15.90 -6.10
CA ASN A 44 12.03 -16.30 -4.92
C ASN A 44 10.79 -17.16 -5.25
N GLY A 45 10.44 -17.28 -6.53
CA GLY A 45 9.26 -18.01 -6.98
C GLY A 45 9.26 -19.48 -6.54
N GLY A 46 10.40 -20.16 -6.60
CA GLY A 46 10.53 -21.56 -6.15
C GLY A 46 10.29 -21.74 -4.65
N PHE A 47 10.90 -20.88 -3.82
CA PHE A 47 10.71 -20.93 -2.36
C PHE A 47 9.27 -20.62 -1.93
N ILE A 48 8.65 -19.64 -2.60
CA ILE A 48 7.25 -19.29 -2.37
C ILE A 48 6.36 -20.46 -2.80
N GLN A 49 6.59 -21.07 -3.97
CA GLN A 49 5.81 -22.23 -4.42
C GLN A 49 5.91 -23.43 -3.47
N ASP A 50 7.11 -23.71 -2.94
CA ASP A 50 7.31 -24.78 -1.95
C ASP A 50 6.55 -24.52 -0.64
N ILE A 51 6.50 -23.27 -0.18
CA ILE A 51 5.72 -22.87 0.99
C ILE A 51 4.22 -22.99 0.69
N LEU A 52 3.77 -22.52 -0.47
CA LEU A 52 2.37 -22.56 -0.86
C LEU A 52 1.87 -24.01 -0.99
N PHE A 53 2.67 -24.91 -1.58
CA PHE A 53 2.37 -26.34 -1.66
C PHE A 53 2.25 -26.99 -0.27
N LYS A 54 3.15 -26.65 0.65
CA LYS A 54 3.07 -27.12 2.04
C LYS A 54 1.84 -26.58 2.77
N ILE A 55 1.43 -25.34 2.49
CA ILE A 55 0.23 -24.74 3.07
C ILE A 55 -1.04 -25.42 2.54
N GLU A 56 -1.09 -25.74 1.24
CA GLU A 56 -2.21 -26.46 0.64
C GLU A 56 -2.35 -27.87 1.22
N ALA A 57 -1.22 -28.56 1.45
CA ALA A 57 -1.19 -29.89 2.05
C ALA A 57 -1.71 -29.94 3.51
N LEU A 58 -1.86 -28.80 4.18
CA LEU A 58 -2.42 -28.71 5.54
C LEU A 58 -3.96 -28.75 5.57
N GLY A 59 -4.62 -28.74 4.41
CA GLY A 59 -6.08 -28.84 4.30
C GLY A 59 -6.80 -27.73 5.09
N PRO A 60 -7.64 -28.05 6.10
CA PRO A 60 -8.38 -27.05 6.87
C PRO A 60 -7.51 -26.02 7.62
N TRP A 61 -6.25 -26.35 7.92
CA TRP A 61 -5.33 -25.47 8.65
C TRP A 61 -4.56 -24.50 7.74
N GLY A 62 -4.65 -24.67 6.42
CA GLY A 62 -3.96 -23.82 5.44
C GLY A 62 -4.15 -22.31 5.65
N PRO A 63 -5.39 -21.81 5.85
CA PRO A 63 -5.64 -20.39 6.12
C PRO A 63 -4.87 -19.83 7.33
N ILE A 64 -4.83 -20.60 8.43
CA ILE A 64 -4.15 -20.19 9.66
C ILE A 64 -2.64 -20.19 9.45
N ALA A 65 -2.12 -21.24 8.80
CA ALA A 65 -0.70 -21.32 8.46
C ALA A 65 -0.26 -20.14 7.57
N LEU A 66 -1.07 -19.79 6.56
CA LEU A 66 -0.81 -18.63 5.69
C LEU A 66 -0.76 -17.34 6.50
N ILE A 67 -1.71 -17.09 7.40
CA ILE A 67 -1.73 -15.89 8.26
C ILE A 67 -0.45 -15.80 9.11
N MET A 68 -0.02 -16.92 9.70
CA MET A 68 1.19 -16.98 10.51
C MET A 68 2.44 -16.71 9.68
N VAL A 69 2.56 -17.36 8.52
CA VAL A 69 3.68 -17.12 7.58
C VAL A 69 3.70 -15.67 7.12
N TYR A 70 2.54 -15.10 6.77
CA TYR A 70 2.42 -13.69 6.38
C TYR A 70 2.91 -12.75 7.48
N THR A 71 2.47 -13.01 8.72
CA THR A 71 2.84 -12.21 9.89
C THR A 71 4.35 -12.24 10.10
N ILE A 72 4.96 -13.43 10.13
CA ILE A 72 6.41 -13.61 10.32
C ILE A 72 7.19 -12.99 9.17
N ALA A 73 6.76 -13.23 7.93
CA ALA A 73 7.39 -12.70 6.73
C ALA A 73 7.39 -11.17 6.71
N THR A 74 6.28 -10.55 7.13
CA THR A 74 6.17 -9.08 7.23
C THR A 74 7.17 -8.51 8.22
N VAL A 75 7.34 -9.16 9.39
CA VAL A 75 8.34 -8.75 10.38
C VAL A 75 9.76 -8.98 9.84
N ALA A 76 9.98 -10.06 9.10
CA ALA A 76 11.25 -10.43 8.50
C ALA A 76 11.63 -9.63 7.22
N PHE A 77 10.93 -8.53 6.91
CA PHE A 77 11.19 -7.70 5.72
C PHE A 77 10.95 -8.39 4.37
N ILE A 78 10.14 -9.45 4.35
CA ILE A 78 9.71 -10.10 3.11
C ILE A 78 8.50 -9.36 2.53
N SER A 79 8.52 -9.15 1.20
CA SER A 79 7.48 -8.43 0.47
C SER A 79 6.11 -9.12 0.56
N GLY A 80 5.13 -8.45 1.17
CA GLY A 80 3.77 -8.98 1.34
C GLY A 80 2.99 -9.19 0.02
N GLY A 81 3.40 -8.53 -1.07
CA GLY A 81 2.72 -8.65 -2.37
C GLY A 81 2.67 -10.08 -2.90
N LEU A 82 3.80 -10.82 -2.78
CA LEU A 82 3.89 -12.22 -3.20
C LEU A 82 2.98 -13.13 -2.37
N LEU A 83 2.89 -12.87 -1.06
CA LEU A 83 2.05 -13.65 -0.17
C LEU A 83 0.56 -13.36 -0.40
N THR A 84 0.19 -12.13 -0.75
CA THR A 84 -1.18 -11.78 -1.13
C THR A 84 -1.58 -12.43 -2.47
N LEU A 85 -0.66 -12.48 -3.44
CA LEU A 85 -0.87 -13.22 -4.70
C LEU A 85 -1.03 -14.73 -4.41
N GLY A 86 -0.14 -15.31 -3.61
CA GLY A 86 -0.21 -16.72 -3.20
C GLY A 86 -1.50 -17.05 -2.45
N ALA A 87 -1.97 -16.15 -1.58
CA ALA A 87 -3.25 -16.31 -0.89
C ALA A 87 -4.44 -16.41 -1.86
N GLY A 88 -4.43 -15.60 -2.91
CA GLY A 88 -5.42 -15.67 -3.98
C GLY A 88 -5.33 -16.96 -4.78
N ALA A 89 -4.13 -17.38 -5.13
CA ALA A 89 -3.89 -18.63 -5.87
C ALA A 89 -4.37 -19.87 -5.09
N LEU A 90 -4.13 -19.91 -3.77
CA LEU A 90 -4.49 -21.06 -2.94
C LEU A 90 -5.96 -21.11 -2.51
N PHE A 91 -6.54 -19.96 -2.15
CA PHE A 91 -7.83 -19.91 -1.47
C PHE A 91 -8.91 -19.15 -2.25
N GLY A 92 -8.59 -18.70 -3.46
CA GLY A 92 -9.45 -17.85 -4.29
C GLY A 92 -9.63 -16.45 -3.72
N LEU A 93 -10.45 -15.63 -4.39
CA LEU A 93 -10.61 -14.22 -4.04
C LEU A 93 -11.16 -14.01 -2.62
N GLY A 94 -12.24 -14.70 -2.24
CA GLY A 94 -12.92 -14.45 -0.98
C GLY A 94 -12.08 -14.82 0.24
N LYS A 95 -11.75 -16.11 0.38
CA LYS A 95 -10.96 -16.61 1.51
C LYS A 95 -9.52 -16.12 1.45
N GLY A 96 -8.91 -16.04 0.26
CA GLY A 96 -7.56 -15.52 0.08
C GLY A 96 -7.42 -14.07 0.52
N ALA A 97 -8.37 -13.20 0.14
CA ALA A 97 -8.31 -11.79 0.50
C ALA A 97 -8.49 -11.60 2.00
N LEU A 98 -9.37 -12.39 2.63
CA LEU A 98 -9.56 -12.36 4.08
C LEU A 98 -8.29 -12.81 4.81
N CYS A 99 -7.68 -13.92 4.40
CA CYS A 99 -6.45 -14.42 5.03
C CYS A 99 -5.28 -13.45 4.82
N ALA A 100 -5.12 -12.92 3.61
CA ALA A 100 -4.09 -11.92 3.31
C ALA A 100 -4.31 -10.63 4.10
N PHE A 101 -5.54 -10.15 4.22
CA PHE A 101 -5.84 -8.95 5.00
C PHE A 101 -5.53 -9.15 6.48
N ILE A 102 -5.93 -10.29 7.07
CA ILE A 102 -5.64 -10.60 8.48
C ILE A 102 -4.13 -10.75 8.70
N GLY A 103 -3.45 -11.53 7.85
CA GLY A 103 -2.00 -11.72 7.91
C GLY A 103 -1.22 -10.41 7.75
N ALA A 104 -1.62 -9.57 6.80
CA ALA A 104 -1.03 -8.25 6.60
C ALA A 104 -1.30 -7.33 7.80
N SER A 105 -2.51 -7.33 8.36
CA SER A 105 -2.87 -6.53 9.55
C SER A 105 -2.03 -6.92 10.77
N LEU A 106 -1.92 -8.22 11.04
CA LEU A 106 -1.15 -8.75 12.17
C LEU A 106 0.34 -8.50 11.99
N GLY A 107 0.89 -8.80 10.81
CA GLY A 107 2.30 -8.55 10.49
C GLY A 107 2.66 -7.07 10.56
N ALA A 108 1.81 -6.20 10.01
CA ALA A 108 1.98 -4.76 10.05
C ALA A 108 1.95 -4.24 11.50
N THR A 109 0.99 -4.71 12.29
CA THR A 109 0.90 -4.38 13.73
C THR A 109 2.14 -4.85 14.48
N ALA A 110 2.60 -6.08 14.25
CA ALA A 110 3.81 -6.60 14.89
C ALA A 110 5.04 -5.76 14.54
N ALA A 111 5.27 -5.47 13.25
CA ALA A 111 6.37 -4.61 12.80
C ALA A 111 6.28 -3.18 13.39
N PHE A 112 5.08 -2.62 13.47
CA PHE A 112 4.84 -1.32 14.12
C PHE A 112 5.21 -1.36 15.61
N LEU A 113 4.80 -2.39 16.35
CA LEU A 113 5.10 -2.52 17.78
C LEU A 113 6.59 -2.76 18.01
N VAL A 114 7.24 -3.56 17.15
CA VAL A 114 8.70 -3.73 17.16
C VAL A 114 9.38 -2.38 16.96
N GLY A 115 8.97 -1.60 15.96
CA GLY A 115 9.48 -0.23 15.75
C GLY A 115 9.25 0.68 16.96
N ARG A 116 8.06 0.62 17.57
CA ARG A 116 7.64 1.47 18.69
C ARG A 116 8.41 1.20 19.97
N TYR A 117 8.63 -0.07 20.30
CA TYR A 117 9.21 -0.43 21.60
C TYR A 117 10.72 -0.72 21.52
N LEU A 118 11.22 -1.27 20.41
CA LEU A 118 12.64 -1.63 20.27
C LEU A 118 13.44 -0.53 19.57
N ALA A 119 12.89 0.11 18.54
CA ALA A 119 13.66 1.05 17.72
C ALA A 119 13.48 2.53 18.14
N ARG A 120 12.27 2.94 18.54
CA ARG A 120 11.93 4.37 18.75
C ARG A 120 12.89 5.09 19.71
N GLY A 121 13.25 4.48 20.83
CA GLY A 121 14.15 5.10 21.81
C GLY A 121 15.56 5.34 21.27
N TRP A 122 16.10 4.39 20.51
CA TRP A 122 17.41 4.53 19.85
C TRP A 122 17.37 5.54 18.71
N VAL A 123 16.33 5.48 17.89
CA VAL A 123 16.12 6.38 16.74
C VAL A 123 15.95 7.82 17.23
N ALA A 124 15.11 8.07 18.25
CA ALA A 124 14.87 9.40 18.81
C ALA A 124 16.15 10.07 19.32
N LYS A 125 17.03 9.33 20.00
CA LYS A 125 18.35 9.85 20.43
C LYS A 125 19.27 10.20 19.25
N LYS A 126 19.19 9.45 18.16
CA LYS A 126 20.09 9.63 17.01
C LYS A 126 19.69 10.78 16.08
N ILE A 127 18.41 11.15 16.10
CA ILE A 127 17.84 12.26 15.32
C ILE A 127 17.44 13.44 16.19
N GLU A 128 17.88 13.45 17.45
CA GLU A 128 17.69 14.55 18.38
C GLU A 128 18.24 15.85 17.76
N GLY A 129 17.38 16.86 17.62
CA GLY A 129 17.73 18.13 16.96
C GLY A 129 17.45 18.20 15.44
N ASN A 130 17.02 17.11 14.79
CA ASN A 130 16.62 17.15 13.38
C ASN A 130 15.22 17.77 13.21
N LYS A 131 15.18 19.05 12.81
CA LYS A 131 13.93 19.80 12.59
C LYS A 131 13.01 19.14 11.55
N THR A 132 13.57 18.51 10.53
CA THR A 132 12.78 17.82 9.48
C THR A 132 12.08 16.60 10.06
N PHE A 133 12.77 15.79 10.86
CA PHE A 133 12.16 14.63 11.50
C PHE A 133 11.05 15.05 12.48
N SER A 134 11.29 16.08 13.30
CA SER A 134 10.27 16.60 14.22
C SER A 134 9.03 17.12 13.50
N ALA A 135 9.19 17.79 12.36
CA ALA A 135 8.07 18.27 11.56
C ALA A 135 7.28 17.11 10.93
N ILE A 136 7.98 16.08 10.43
CA ILE A 136 7.35 14.86 9.93
C ILE A 136 6.60 14.16 11.06
N ASP A 137 7.23 13.99 12.23
CA ASP A 137 6.62 13.30 13.36
C ASP A 137 5.32 13.99 13.82
N GLN A 138 5.32 15.33 13.92
CA GLN A 138 4.11 16.09 14.27
C GLN A 138 3.03 15.99 13.20
N ALA A 139 3.38 16.15 11.92
CA ALA A 139 2.42 16.06 10.83
C ALA A 139 1.79 14.66 10.75
N VAL A 140 2.60 13.62 10.93
CA VAL A 140 2.15 12.23 10.92
C VAL A 140 1.33 11.90 12.19
N GLY A 141 1.70 12.45 13.35
CA GLY A 141 0.95 12.27 14.60
C GLY A 141 -0.44 12.90 14.60
N GLY A 142 -0.59 14.10 14.03
CA GLY A 142 -1.87 14.83 14.01
C GLY A 142 -2.92 14.24 13.06
N GLU A 143 -2.49 13.62 11.96
CA GLU A 143 -3.36 13.07 10.90
C GLU A 143 -3.06 11.58 10.66
N GLY A 144 -2.72 10.85 11.73
CA GLY A 144 -2.19 9.48 11.66
C GLY A 144 -3.05 8.52 10.84
N PHE A 145 -4.37 8.53 11.05
CA PHE A 145 -5.29 7.66 10.31
C PHE A 145 -5.23 7.93 8.80
N LYS A 146 -5.35 9.21 8.44
CA LYS A 146 -5.39 9.65 7.05
C LYS A 146 -4.08 9.37 6.34
N ILE A 147 -2.96 9.63 7.01
CA ILE A 147 -1.63 9.40 6.46
C ILE A 147 -1.38 7.90 6.28
N VAL A 148 -1.71 7.06 7.25
CA VAL A 148 -1.58 5.61 7.13
C VAL A 148 -2.48 5.07 6.02
N ALA A 149 -3.73 5.51 5.93
CA ALA A 149 -4.66 5.07 4.88
C ALA A 149 -4.17 5.48 3.48
N LEU A 150 -3.78 6.75 3.29
CA LEU A 150 -3.30 7.26 2.00
C LEU A 150 -1.98 6.62 1.56
N THR A 151 -1.06 6.40 2.49
CA THR A 151 0.21 5.74 2.18
C THR A 151 0.01 4.26 1.82
N ARG A 152 -0.97 3.57 2.41
CA ARG A 152 -1.35 2.19 2.04
C ARG A 152 -2.07 2.09 0.70
N LEU A 153 -2.85 3.12 0.33
CA LEU A 153 -3.46 3.23 -0.99
C LEU A 153 -2.43 3.53 -2.09
N SER A 154 -1.32 4.16 -1.71
CA SER A 154 -0.25 4.52 -2.62
C SER A 154 0.70 3.33 -2.83
N PRO A 155 0.90 2.87 -4.08
CA PRO A 155 1.88 1.82 -4.38
C PRO A 155 3.34 2.29 -4.27
N VAL A 156 3.56 3.60 -4.09
CA VAL A 156 4.89 4.21 -4.07
C VAL A 156 5.68 3.83 -2.83
N PHE A 157 4.98 3.54 -1.72
CA PHE A 157 5.64 3.32 -0.45
C PHE A 157 5.77 1.83 -0.12
N PRO A 158 6.98 1.35 0.17
CA PRO A 158 7.19 -0.05 0.52
C PRO A 158 6.51 -0.39 1.85
N PHE A 159 5.60 -1.36 1.81
CA PHE A 159 4.73 -1.75 2.92
C PHE A 159 5.49 -2.02 4.22
N VAL A 160 6.58 -2.80 4.15
CA VAL A 160 7.30 -3.18 5.38
C VAL A 160 7.98 -1.97 6.02
N LEU A 161 8.69 -1.14 5.24
CA LEU A 161 9.40 0.02 5.78
C LEU A 161 8.43 1.01 6.42
N LEU A 162 7.25 1.21 5.82
CA LEU A 162 6.20 2.04 6.40
C LEU A 162 5.77 1.57 7.78
N ASN A 163 5.61 0.26 7.99
CA ASN A 163 5.16 -0.27 9.28
C ASN A 163 6.15 0.09 10.41
N TYR A 164 7.45 -0.06 10.16
CA TYR A 164 8.49 0.35 11.11
C TYR A 164 8.59 1.87 11.25
N ALA A 165 8.46 2.62 10.14
CA ALA A 165 8.46 4.08 10.14
C ALA A 165 7.32 4.65 11.00
N PHE A 166 6.10 4.15 10.86
CA PHE A 166 4.99 4.54 11.73
C PHE A 166 5.20 4.10 13.19
N GLY A 167 5.91 2.99 13.41
CA GLY A 167 6.31 2.54 14.74
C GLY A 167 7.20 3.56 15.46
N ILE A 168 8.13 4.20 14.74
CA ILE A 168 9.04 5.20 15.33
C ILE A 168 8.41 6.59 15.47
N THR A 169 7.34 6.91 14.73
CA THR A 169 6.62 8.18 14.87
C THR A 169 5.62 8.18 16.04
N SER A 170 4.92 9.29 16.22
CA SER A 170 3.91 9.58 17.23
C SER A 170 2.50 9.07 16.88
N VAL A 171 2.33 8.40 15.73
CA VAL A 171 1.04 7.80 15.32
C VAL A 171 0.50 6.89 16.42
N SER A 172 -0.79 7.02 16.74
CA SER A 172 -1.42 6.14 17.70
C SER A 172 -1.66 4.75 17.09
N LEU A 173 -1.60 3.69 17.90
CA LEU A 173 -1.92 2.34 17.42
C LEU A 173 -3.35 2.27 16.85
N ARG A 174 -4.29 3.02 17.43
CA ARG A 174 -5.66 3.12 16.94
C ARG A 174 -5.71 3.68 15.52
N ASP A 175 -5.08 4.81 15.28
CA ASP A 175 -5.05 5.45 13.95
C ASP A 175 -4.37 4.56 12.91
N TYR A 176 -3.31 3.87 13.33
CA TYR A 176 -2.62 2.90 12.51
C TYR A 176 -3.52 1.73 12.09
N MET A 177 -4.27 1.15 13.03
CA MET A 177 -5.22 0.07 12.77
C MET A 177 -6.42 0.52 11.94
N LEU A 178 -6.95 1.72 12.18
CA LEU A 178 -8.02 2.29 11.35
C LEU A 178 -7.53 2.48 9.91
N GLY A 179 -6.26 2.87 9.73
CA GLY A 179 -5.63 3.06 8.43
C GLY A 179 -5.56 1.80 7.57
N PHE A 180 -5.80 0.61 8.13
CA PHE A 180 -5.92 -0.65 7.39
C PHE A 180 -7.01 -0.62 6.32
N ILE A 181 -8.02 0.26 6.44
CA ILE A 181 -8.99 0.48 5.36
C ILE A 181 -8.32 0.83 4.02
N GLY A 182 -7.18 1.52 4.07
CA GLY A 182 -6.42 1.89 2.88
C GLY A 182 -5.76 0.72 2.15
N MET A 183 -5.55 -0.43 2.82
CA MET A 183 -4.97 -1.60 2.15
C MET A 183 -6.00 -2.53 1.53
N VAL A 184 -7.30 -2.31 1.77
CA VAL A 184 -8.38 -3.16 1.26
C VAL A 184 -8.35 -3.23 -0.27
N PRO A 185 -8.33 -2.10 -1.03
CA PRO A 185 -8.36 -2.18 -2.50
C PRO A 185 -7.15 -2.91 -3.07
N GLY A 186 -5.95 -2.66 -2.52
CA GLY A 186 -4.73 -3.35 -2.92
C GLY A 186 -4.77 -4.84 -2.61
N THR A 187 -5.30 -5.22 -1.44
CA THR A 187 -5.45 -6.62 -1.05
C THR A 187 -6.38 -7.36 -2.00
N PHE A 188 -7.54 -6.78 -2.31
CA PHE A 188 -8.49 -7.35 -3.27
C PHE A 188 -7.87 -7.51 -4.65
N LEU A 189 -7.18 -6.48 -5.15
CA LEU A 189 -6.55 -6.51 -6.48
C LEU A 189 -5.49 -7.62 -6.57
N TYR A 190 -4.54 -7.68 -5.63
CA TYR A 190 -3.47 -8.68 -5.65
C TYR A 190 -4.01 -10.10 -5.45
N THR A 191 -5.00 -10.27 -4.57
CA THR A 191 -5.64 -11.57 -4.37
C THR A 191 -6.41 -12.00 -5.61
N TYR A 192 -7.09 -11.07 -6.29
CA TYR A 192 -7.80 -11.35 -7.55
C TYR A 192 -6.86 -11.78 -8.66
N ILE A 193 -5.73 -11.09 -8.80
CA ILE A 193 -4.68 -11.47 -9.75
C ILE A 193 -4.17 -12.87 -9.40
N GLY A 194 -3.90 -13.16 -8.12
CA GLY A 194 -3.46 -14.49 -7.68
C GLY A 194 -4.47 -15.58 -7.99
N ALA A 195 -5.76 -15.33 -7.71
CA ALA A 195 -6.84 -16.28 -7.94
C ALA A 195 -7.08 -16.56 -9.43
N THR A 196 -6.84 -15.57 -10.30
CA THR A 196 -7.01 -15.71 -11.75
C THR A 196 -5.72 -16.05 -12.48
N ALA A 197 -4.56 -16.05 -11.81
CA ALA A 197 -3.27 -16.31 -12.43
C ALA A 197 -3.19 -17.73 -13.03
N GLY A 198 -3.80 -18.74 -12.40
CA GLY A 198 -3.89 -20.10 -12.94
C GLY A 198 -4.71 -20.17 -14.22
N ASP A 199 -5.87 -19.53 -14.24
CA ASP A 199 -6.76 -19.46 -15.41
C ASP A 199 -6.13 -18.64 -16.54
N LEU A 200 -5.43 -17.55 -16.21
CA LEU A 200 -4.74 -16.69 -17.15
C LEU A 200 -3.51 -17.39 -17.74
N ALA A 201 -2.73 -18.10 -16.92
CA ALA A 201 -1.60 -18.89 -17.39
C ALA A 201 -2.08 -20.00 -18.32
N GLN A 202 -3.15 -20.72 -17.98
CA GLN A 202 -3.75 -21.74 -18.84
C GLN A 202 -4.37 -21.17 -20.12
N ALA A 203 -5.01 -20.00 -20.07
CA ALA A 203 -5.53 -19.32 -21.26
C ALA A 203 -4.43 -18.82 -22.21
N VAL A 204 -3.23 -18.55 -21.68
CA VAL A 204 -2.07 -18.08 -22.47
C VAL A 204 -1.18 -19.25 -22.92
N SER A 205 -1.20 -20.40 -22.22
CA SER A 205 -0.34 -21.57 -22.51
C SER A 205 -1.08 -22.79 -23.10
N GLY A 206 -2.42 -22.82 -23.07
CA GLY A 206 -3.27 -23.87 -23.65
C GLY A 206 -3.94 -23.42 -24.95
N GLY A 207 -3.70 -24.18 -26.03
CA GLY A 207 -4.07 -23.84 -27.40
C GLY A 207 -5.51 -24.18 -27.83
N GLY A 208 -5.90 -23.55 -28.94
CA GLY A 208 -7.00 -23.89 -29.86
C GLY A 208 -8.12 -24.82 -29.37
N GLY A 209 -9.14 -24.24 -28.75
CA GLY A 209 -10.48 -24.81 -28.61
C GLY A 209 -11.45 -23.68 -28.33
N SER A 210 -12.50 -23.54 -29.14
CA SER A 210 -13.40 -22.39 -29.22
C SER A 210 -13.60 -21.61 -27.90
N GLU A 211 -12.87 -20.50 -27.75
CA GLU A 211 -13.11 -19.49 -26.74
C GLU A 211 -14.59 -19.05 -26.84
N SER A 212 -15.40 -19.36 -25.83
CA SER A 212 -16.71 -18.74 -25.71
C SER A 212 -16.50 -17.23 -25.65
N LEU A 213 -17.09 -16.48 -26.60
CA LEU A 213 -17.06 -15.01 -26.66
C LEU A 213 -17.33 -14.37 -25.30
N ALA A 214 -18.15 -15.02 -24.46
CA ALA A 214 -18.45 -14.59 -23.11
C ALA A 214 -17.22 -14.52 -22.20
N GLN A 215 -16.30 -15.48 -22.27
CA GLN A 215 -15.11 -15.54 -21.41
C GLN A 215 -14.11 -14.44 -21.79
N ARG A 216 -13.91 -14.22 -23.09
CA ARG A 216 -13.05 -13.14 -23.61
C ARG A 216 -13.63 -11.76 -23.31
N VAL A 217 -14.95 -11.61 -23.46
CA VAL A 217 -15.66 -10.36 -23.10
C VAL A 217 -15.57 -10.10 -21.60
N LEU A 218 -15.79 -11.10 -20.75
CA LEU A 218 -15.68 -10.96 -19.29
C LEU A 218 -14.26 -10.53 -18.87
N LEU A 219 -13.22 -11.06 -19.51
CA LEU A 219 -11.83 -10.68 -19.23
C LEU A 219 -11.57 -9.22 -19.61
N TRP A 220 -11.94 -8.79 -20.82
CA TRP A 220 -11.79 -7.40 -21.25
C TRP A 220 -12.66 -6.43 -20.45
N VAL A 221 -13.86 -6.83 -20.07
CA VAL A 221 -14.76 -6.06 -19.20
C VAL A 221 -14.19 -5.95 -17.79
N GLY A 222 -13.64 -7.02 -17.23
CA GLY A 222 -12.96 -7.02 -15.92
C GLY A 222 -11.75 -6.08 -15.91
N LEU A 223 -10.90 -6.18 -16.94
CA LEU A 223 -9.72 -5.32 -17.10
C LEU A 223 -10.12 -3.84 -17.27
N GLY A 224 -11.15 -3.57 -18.07
CA GLY A 224 -11.74 -2.24 -18.24
C GLY A 224 -12.36 -1.70 -16.96
N ALA A 225 -13.05 -2.53 -16.18
CA ALA A 225 -13.64 -2.18 -14.90
C ALA A 225 -12.56 -1.85 -13.86
N THR A 226 -11.50 -2.66 -13.76
CA THR A 226 -10.34 -2.37 -12.89
C THR A 226 -9.70 -1.05 -13.27
N PHE A 227 -9.45 -0.82 -14.56
CA PHE A 227 -8.90 0.44 -15.05
C PHE A 227 -9.79 1.63 -14.69
N LEU A 228 -11.11 1.51 -14.91
CA LEU A 228 -12.08 2.55 -14.55
C LEU A 228 -12.08 2.83 -13.05
N VAL A 229 -12.09 1.80 -12.20
CA VAL A 229 -12.07 1.94 -10.74
C VAL A 229 -10.78 2.62 -10.29
N THR A 230 -9.63 2.22 -10.81
CA THR A 230 -8.34 2.88 -10.51
C THR A 230 -8.36 4.36 -10.91
N VAL A 231 -8.86 4.68 -12.11
CA VAL A 231 -8.99 6.07 -12.57
C VAL A 231 -9.98 6.86 -11.70
N PHE A 232 -11.09 6.24 -11.29
CA PHE A 232 -12.13 6.87 -10.49
C PHE A 232 -11.63 7.17 -9.07
N ILE A 233 -10.97 6.21 -8.42
CA ILE A 233 -10.33 6.40 -7.10
C ILE A 233 -9.26 7.49 -7.20
N THR A 234 -8.42 7.46 -8.24
CA THR A 234 -7.40 8.48 -8.47
C THR A 234 -8.02 9.88 -8.66
N ARG A 235 -9.14 9.97 -9.36
CA ARG A 235 -9.87 11.23 -9.57
C ARG A 235 -10.52 11.75 -8.30
N ILE A 236 -11.15 10.89 -7.50
CA ILE A 236 -11.73 11.28 -6.21
C ILE A 236 -10.64 11.74 -5.26
N ALA A 237 -9.54 11.00 -5.16
CA ALA A 237 -8.40 11.39 -4.35
C ALA A 237 -7.90 12.78 -4.78
N ARG A 238 -7.70 13.02 -6.08
CA ARG A 238 -7.27 14.31 -6.61
C ARG A 238 -8.26 15.45 -6.29
N LYS A 239 -9.56 15.21 -6.45
CA LYS A 239 -10.61 16.22 -6.18
C LYS A 239 -10.75 16.54 -4.69
N ALA A 240 -10.55 15.56 -3.82
CA ALA A 240 -10.55 15.75 -2.36
C ALA A 240 -9.28 16.46 -1.86
N LEU A 241 -8.16 16.34 -2.59
CA LEU A 241 -6.96 17.14 -2.36
C LEU A 241 -7.17 18.59 -2.83
N ASP A 242 -7.76 18.80 -4.02
CA ASP A 242 -7.98 20.14 -4.56
C ASP A 242 -8.98 20.96 -3.71
N SER A 243 -10.04 20.34 -3.19
CA SER A 243 -11.03 21.04 -2.34
C SER A 243 -10.47 21.52 -1.00
N LYS A 244 -9.42 20.87 -0.50
CA LYS A 244 -8.74 21.27 0.75
C LYS A 244 -7.69 22.34 0.54
N ILE A 245 -7.17 22.47 -0.68
CA ILE A 245 -6.27 23.56 -1.06
C ILE A 245 -7.06 24.87 -1.23
N THR A 246 -8.31 24.82 -1.70
CA THR A 246 -9.15 26.02 -1.88
C THR A 246 -9.82 26.51 -0.58
N SER A 247 -10.01 25.64 0.42
CA SER A 247 -10.64 26.03 1.69
C SER A 247 -9.71 26.78 2.66
N ASP A 248 -8.39 26.74 2.44
CA ASP A 248 -7.40 27.50 3.23
C ASP A 248 -7.15 28.92 2.66
N ASP A 249 -7.63 29.20 1.45
CA ASP A 249 -7.47 30.48 0.74
C ASP A 249 -8.73 31.38 0.78
N ALA A 250 -9.78 31.01 1.52
CA ALA A 250 -10.96 31.87 1.69
C ALA A 250 -10.67 32.96 2.73
N PRO A 251 -10.69 34.25 2.38
CA PRO A 251 -10.61 35.32 3.37
C PRO A 251 -11.79 35.21 4.33
N GLN A 252 -11.51 35.14 5.62
CA GLN A 252 -12.50 35.38 6.67
C GLN A 252 -12.93 36.85 6.61
N GLU A 253 -13.83 37.21 5.71
CA GLU A 253 -14.52 38.48 5.74
C GLU A 253 -15.94 38.32 6.29
N ALA A 254 -16.11 38.97 7.45
CA ALA A 254 -17.33 39.60 7.94
C ALA A 254 -18.54 38.72 8.30
N GLN A 255 -18.61 38.33 9.58
CA GLN A 255 -19.86 38.48 10.37
C GLN A 255 -19.53 38.95 11.80
N SER A 256 -19.54 40.26 11.97
CA SER A 256 -19.86 40.97 13.22
C SER A 256 -21.15 41.75 12.97
#